data_AF-A0A5S3XWY7-F1
#
_entry.id   AF-A0A5S3XWY7-F1
#
_cell.length_a   1.000
_cell.length_b   1.000
_cell.length_c   1.000
_cell.angle_alpha   90.00
_cell.angle_beta   90.00
_cell.angle_gamma   90.00
#
_symmetry.space_group_name_H-M   'P 1'
#
loop_
_entity.id
_entity.type
_entity.pdbx_description
1 polymer ?
#
loop_
_entity_poly.entity_id
_entity_poly.type
_entity_poly.pdbx_seq_one_letter_code
_entity_poly.pdbx_strand_id
1 'polypeptide(L)'
;VGIKMGEPAFKVKQLVAAHGGHLWGSNFTLFGDLSNRFHTELEYFLFDTMRYSVDECFGRIDINYTKDIKEYAHIIQRTLKRNLGVGCGLGISQTMTLAKLGSHCAKKKEWKEHTKGVVLLDSQYKIDWALKHTPVEDIWGVGSRTTKKLNKFGIYTGYDLKNADISWIKKTFTVVLARTVEELRGKPAVELKDINDSRDRICVSQSMRKPVIELTELSEAVTAHATKATFKFQG
;
A
#
# COMPACT_ATOMS: atom_id res chain seq x y z
N VAL A 1 -9.96 -19.43 -4.61
CA VAL A 1 -9.86 -19.24 -6.08
C VAL A 1 -8.46 -18.80 -6.55
N GLY A 2 -7.54 -18.34 -5.69
CA GLY A 2 -6.11 -18.21 -6.07
C GLY A 2 -5.75 -17.10 -7.07
N ILE A 3 -6.72 -16.27 -7.47
CA ILE A 3 -6.53 -15.14 -8.40
C ILE A 3 -5.75 -14.03 -7.70
N LYS A 4 -4.65 -13.57 -8.30
CA LYS A 4 -3.85 -12.45 -7.78
C LYS A 4 -4.34 -11.10 -8.32
N MET A 5 -4.06 -10.05 -7.56
CA MET A 5 -4.32 -8.68 -8.00
C MET A 5 -3.52 -8.36 -9.26
N GLY A 6 -4.17 -7.72 -10.24
CA GLY A 6 -3.54 -7.35 -11.52
C GLY A 6 -3.51 -8.45 -12.58
N GLU A 7 -4.03 -9.65 -12.30
CA GLU A 7 -4.18 -10.67 -13.34
C GLU A 7 -5.18 -10.23 -14.43
N PRO A 8 -4.84 -10.38 -15.73
CA PRO A 8 -5.74 -9.99 -16.80
C PRO A 8 -7.07 -10.74 -16.74
N ALA A 9 -8.19 -10.01 -16.80
CA ALA A 9 -9.54 -10.55 -16.68
C ALA A 9 -9.82 -11.73 -17.62
N PHE A 10 -9.29 -11.69 -18.85
CA PHE A 10 -9.49 -12.76 -19.83
C PHE A 10 -8.85 -14.10 -19.42
N LYS A 11 -7.77 -14.09 -18.62
CA LYS A 11 -7.11 -15.30 -18.12
C LYS A 11 -7.90 -15.96 -17.00
N VAL A 12 -8.56 -15.15 -16.16
CA VAL A 12 -9.26 -15.63 -14.96
C VAL A 12 -10.75 -15.85 -15.18
N LYS A 13 -11.30 -15.41 -16.31
CA LYS A 13 -12.75 -15.46 -16.61
C LYS A 13 -13.35 -16.86 -16.43
N GLN A 14 -12.71 -17.89 -16.98
CA GLN A 14 -13.20 -19.28 -16.86
C GLN A 14 -13.16 -19.76 -15.41
N LEU A 15 -12.07 -19.46 -14.70
CA LEU A 15 -11.90 -19.83 -13.30
C LEU A 15 -12.94 -19.15 -12.40
N VAL A 16 -13.21 -17.85 -12.64
CA VAL A 16 -14.24 -17.08 -11.92
C VAL A 16 -15.62 -17.68 -12.17
N ALA A 17 -15.98 -17.95 -13.43
CA ALA A 17 -17.27 -18.53 -13.79
C ALA A 17 -17.47 -19.93 -13.17
N ALA A 18 -16.44 -20.78 -13.20
CA ALA A 18 -16.49 -22.13 -12.61
C ALA A 18 -16.75 -22.14 -11.09
N HIS A 19 -16.45 -21.04 -10.40
CA HIS A 19 -16.69 -20.88 -8.97
C HIS A 19 -17.90 -19.98 -8.65
N GLY A 20 -18.76 -19.69 -9.64
CA GLY A 20 -19.93 -18.84 -9.47
C GLY A 20 -19.62 -17.37 -9.19
N GLY A 21 -18.40 -16.91 -9.52
CA GLY A 21 -17.99 -15.52 -9.33
C GLY A 21 -18.45 -14.59 -10.45
N HIS A 22 -18.40 -13.28 -10.18
CA HIS A 22 -18.79 -12.23 -11.11
C HIS A 22 -17.63 -11.27 -11.40
N LEU A 23 -17.52 -10.82 -12.66
CA LEU A 23 -16.60 -9.75 -13.07
C LEU A 23 -17.38 -8.44 -13.17
N TRP A 24 -17.00 -7.47 -12.35
CA TRP A 24 -17.65 -6.16 -12.29
C TRP A 24 -16.81 -5.09 -13.01
N GLY A 25 -17.49 -4.12 -13.62
CA GLY A 25 -16.84 -2.90 -14.10
C GLY A 25 -16.45 -1.97 -12.94
N SER A 26 -15.48 -1.09 -13.18
CA SER A 26 -15.05 -0.11 -12.18
C SER A 26 -16.10 1.02 -12.03
N ASN A 27 -16.53 1.30 -10.80
CA ASN A 27 -17.35 2.47 -10.46
C ASN A 27 -16.53 3.49 -9.68
N PHE A 28 -15.78 4.33 -10.41
CA PHE A 28 -14.83 5.27 -9.80
C PHE A 28 -15.51 6.32 -8.91
N THR A 29 -16.73 6.76 -9.24
CA THR A 29 -17.46 7.74 -8.43
C THR A 29 -17.81 7.17 -7.06
N LEU A 30 -18.36 5.96 -7.02
CA LEU A 30 -18.70 5.29 -5.76
C LEU A 30 -17.46 5.03 -4.90
N PHE A 31 -16.38 4.51 -5.50
CA PHE A 31 -15.15 4.23 -4.76
C PHE A 31 -14.43 5.52 -4.32
N GLY A 32 -14.57 6.61 -5.08
CA GLY A 32 -14.09 7.93 -4.71
C GLY A 32 -14.80 8.49 -3.48
N ASP A 33 -16.14 8.45 -3.45
CA ASP A 33 -16.94 8.85 -2.29
C ASP A 33 -16.59 8.02 -1.05
N LEU A 34 -16.57 6.69 -1.19
CA LEU A 34 -16.23 5.79 -0.08
C LEU A 34 -14.81 6.04 0.44
N SER A 35 -13.87 6.33 -0.46
CA SER A 35 -12.51 6.70 -0.10
C SER A 35 -12.47 7.99 0.72
N ASN A 36 -13.14 9.04 0.27
CA ASN A 36 -13.18 10.32 0.99
C ASN A 36 -13.74 10.13 2.40
N ARG A 37 -14.86 9.40 2.52
CA ARG A 37 -15.45 9.08 3.83
C ARG A 37 -14.50 8.27 4.72
N PHE A 38 -13.77 7.31 4.15
CA PHE A 38 -12.75 6.55 4.89
C PHE A 38 -11.65 7.45 5.47
N HIS A 39 -11.15 8.40 4.68
CA HIS A 39 -10.10 9.31 5.14
C HIS A 39 -10.62 10.32 6.16
N THR A 40 -11.80 10.93 5.94
CA THR A 40 -12.44 11.84 6.90
C THR A 40 -12.74 11.15 8.23
N GLU A 41 -13.18 9.90 8.23
CA GLU A 41 -13.40 9.15 9.48
C GLU A 41 -12.09 8.94 10.27
N LEU A 42 -10.95 8.79 9.59
CA LEU A 42 -9.65 8.61 10.24
C LEU A 42 -9.10 9.89 10.87
N GLU A 43 -9.45 11.07 10.34
CA GLU A 43 -9.05 12.37 10.88
C GLU A 43 -9.57 12.62 12.31
N TYR A 44 -10.66 11.95 12.72
CA TYR A 44 -11.14 12.01 14.10
C TYR A 44 -10.29 11.22 15.11
N PHE A 45 -9.43 10.30 14.62
CA PHE A 45 -8.65 9.39 15.47
C PHE A 45 -7.14 9.60 15.37
N LEU A 46 -6.66 10.21 14.30
CA LEU A 46 -5.25 10.30 13.97
C LEU A 46 -4.83 11.76 13.80
N PHE A 47 -3.64 12.07 14.31
CA PHE A 47 -2.97 13.33 14.02
C PHE A 47 -2.12 13.19 12.76
N ASP A 48 -1.85 14.32 12.08
CA ASP A 48 -1.00 14.37 10.89
C ASP A 48 -1.35 13.29 9.87
N THR A 49 -2.64 13.11 9.61
CA THR A 49 -3.13 12.12 8.65
C THR A 49 -2.59 12.44 7.26
N MET A 50 -2.14 11.40 6.58
CA MET A 50 -1.59 11.48 5.24
C MET A 50 -2.21 10.41 4.36
N ARG A 51 -2.84 10.87 3.28
CA ARG A 51 -3.50 9.99 2.33
C ARG A 51 -2.48 9.35 1.40
N TYR A 52 -2.18 8.07 1.62
CA TYR A 52 -1.23 7.30 0.82
C TYR A 52 -1.85 6.74 -0.47
N SER A 53 -3.09 6.24 -0.37
CA SER A 53 -3.86 5.72 -1.51
C SER A 53 -5.36 5.95 -1.32
N VAL A 54 -6.17 5.40 -2.23
CA VAL A 54 -7.63 5.40 -2.11
C VAL A 54 -8.13 4.66 -0.85
N ASP A 55 -7.39 3.70 -0.34
CA ASP A 55 -7.80 2.81 0.75
C ASP A 55 -6.77 2.73 1.89
N GLU A 56 -5.74 3.58 1.85
CA GLU A 56 -4.64 3.55 2.82
C GLU A 56 -4.26 4.96 3.27
N CYS A 57 -4.10 5.11 4.58
CA CYS A 57 -3.75 6.34 5.27
C CYS A 57 -2.66 6.04 6.28
N PHE A 58 -1.72 6.96 6.43
CA PHE A 58 -0.80 7.02 7.57
C PHE A 58 -1.26 8.12 8.51
N GLY A 59 -1.00 7.97 9.80
CA GLY A 59 -1.27 9.00 10.79
C GLY A 59 -0.61 8.65 12.11
N ARG A 60 -0.65 9.58 13.04
CA ARG A 60 0.00 9.48 14.35
C ARG A 60 -1.04 9.28 15.44
N ILE A 61 -0.72 8.39 16.37
CA ILE A 61 -1.46 8.23 17.63
C ILE A 61 -0.65 8.93 18.71
N ASP A 62 -1.29 9.80 19.49
CA ASP A 62 -0.64 10.40 20.65
C ASP A 62 -0.61 9.40 21.81
N ILE A 63 0.59 8.89 22.11
CA ILE A 63 0.83 7.90 23.16
C ILE A 63 0.63 8.46 24.58
N ASN A 64 0.69 9.78 24.76
CA ASN A 64 0.51 10.41 26.08
C ASN A 64 -0.96 10.36 26.52
N TYR A 65 -1.88 10.41 25.55
CA TYR A 65 -3.33 10.37 25.79
C TYR A 65 -3.95 8.99 25.51
N THR A 66 -3.16 8.04 24.97
CA THR A 66 -3.63 6.70 24.60
C THR A 66 -3.00 5.63 25.48
N LYS A 67 -3.70 5.25 26.56
CA LYS A 67 -3.20 4.23 27.51
C LYS A 67 -3.04 2.85 26.87
N ASP A 68 -4.01 2.42 26.08
CA ASP A 68 -3.96 1.15 25.35
C ASP A 68 -4.06 1.42 23.84
N ILE A 69 -2.89 1.47 23.20
CA ILE A 69 -2.74 1.72 21.77
C ILE A 69 -3.45 0.63 20.94
N LYS A 70 -3.42 -0.62 21.40
CA LYS A 70 -3.99 -1.74 20.64
C LYS A 70 -5.51 -1.70 20.69
N GLU A 71 -6.09 -1.43 21.86
CA GLU A 71 -7.54 -1.24 21.96
C GLU A 71 -8.01 0.00 21.21
N TYR A 72 -7.25 1.09 21.24
CA TYR A 72 -7.54 2.29 20.46
C TYR A 72 -7.63 1.98 18.96
N ALA A 73 -6.70 1.19 18.42
CA ALA A 73 -6.77 0.75 17.03
C ALA A 73 -7.97 -0.18 16.74
N HIS A 74 -8.39 -1.02 17.69
CA HIS A 74 -9.64 -1.78 17.54
C HIS A 74 -10.88 -0.87 17.55
N ILE A 75 -10.88 0.24 18.28
CA ILE A 75 -11.96 1.24 18.22
C ILE A 75 -12.04 1.87 16.82
N ILE A 76 -10.90 2.25 16.24
CA ILE A 76 -10.84 2.76 14.86
C ILE A 76 -11.42 1.73 13.88
N GLN A 77 -10.94 0.49 13.95
CA GLN A 77 -11.39 -0.61 13.09
C GLN A 77 -12.90 -0.87 13.21
N ARG A 78 -13.44 -0.89 14.44
CA ARG A 78 -14.88 -1.07 14.70
C ARG A 78 -15.70 0.11 14.17
N THR A 79 -15.21 1.33 14.33
CA THR A 79 -15.88 2.54 13.83
C THR A 79 -15.97 2.54 12.31
N LEU A 80 -14.86 2.28 11.61
CA LEU A 80 -14.85 2.18 10.15
C LEU A 80 -15.79 1.07 9.66
N LYS A 81 -15.81 -0.08 10.34
CA LYS A 81 -16.71 -1.18 9.99
C LYS A 81 -18.18 -0.81 10.20
N ARG A 82 -18.51 -0.11 11.30
CA ARG A 82 -19.87 0.33 11.62
C ARG A 82 -20.36 1.42 10.66
N ASN A 83 -19.56 2.46 10.44
CA ASN A 83 -19.97 3.65 9.70
C ASN A 83 -19.92 3.44 8.17
N LEU A 84 -18.95 2.66 7.68
CA LEU A 84 -18.67 2.50 6.25
C LEU A 84 -18.80 1.07 5.74
N GLY A 85 -18.99 0.08 6.62
CA GLY A 85 -19.06 -1.33 6.23
C GLY A 85 -17.72 -1.96 5.84
N VAL A 86 -16.61 -1.21 5.90
CA VAL A 86 -15.28 -1.65 5.45
C VAL A 86 -14.46 -2.28 6.58
N GLY A 87 -13.79 -3.39 6.28
CA GLY A 87 -12.83 -4.00 7.20
C GLY A 87 -11.43 -3.45 6.94
N CYS A 88 -10.73 -2.98 7.98
CA CYS A 88 -9.39 -2.43 7.86
C CYS A 88 -8.37 -3.25 8.67
N GLY A 89 -7.16 -3.40 8.15
CA GLY A 89 -6.02 -3.97 8.87
C GLY A 89 -5.09 -2.85 9.33
N LEU A 90 -4.89 -2.70 10.63
CA LEU A 90 -4.09 -1.62 11.21
C LEU A 90 -2.73 -2.14 11.68
N GLY A 91 -1.68 -1.42 11.32
CA GLY A 91 -0.33 -1.64 11.79
C GLY A 91 0.21 -0.39 12.47
N ILE A 92 0.84 -0.56 13.62
CA ILE A 92 1.30 0.55 14.46
C ILE A 92 2.76 0.31 14.81
N SER A 93 3.61 1.30 14.54
CA SER A 93 5.02 1.26 14.90
C SER A 93 5.62 2.67 14.85
N GLN A 94 6.91 2.78 15.14
CA GLN A 94 7.68 4.03 15.21
C GLN A 94 8.06 4.61 13.83
N THR A 95 7.99 3.82 12.76
CA THR A 95 8.27 4.27 11.38
C THR A 95 7.17 3.82 10.43
N MET A 96 6.99 4.54 9.31
CA MET A 96 5.94 4.22 8.32
C MET A 96 6.14 2.84 7.72
N THR A 97 7.37 2.44 7.46
CA THR A 97 7.69 1.12 6.90
C THR A 97 7.34 0.00 7.89
N LEU A 98 7.65 0.17 9.18
CA LEU A 98 7.28 -0.81 10.20
C LEU A 98 5.76 -0.82 10.46
N ALA A 99 5.09 0.33 10.40
CA ALA A 99 3.63 0.40 10.47
C ALA A 99 2.99 -0.35 9.28
N LYS A 100 3.54 -0.18 8.07
CA LYS A 100 3.10 -0.90 6.87
C LYS A 100 3.32 -2.40 6.99
N LEU A 101 4.47 -2.82 7.52
CA LEU A 101 4.73 -4.22 7.88
C LEU A 101 3.66 -4.73 8.84
N GLY A 102 3.35 -3.99 9.90
CA GLY A 102 2.27 -4.34 10.84
C GLY A 102 0.92 -4.54 10.14
N SER A 103 0.54 -3.63 9.23
CA SER A 103 -0.73 -3.72 8.49
C SER A 103 -0.75 -4.95 7.56
N HIS A 104 0.39 -5.26 6.91
CA HIS A 104 0.55 -6.47 6.12
C HIS A 104 0.38 -7.72 7.00
N CYS A 105 1.07 -7.78 8.13
CA CYS A 105 0.99 -8.87 9.12
C CYS A 105 -0.44 -9.05 9.66
N ALA A 106 -1.18 -7.96 9.89
CA ALA A 106 -2.57 -7.98 10.34
C ALA A 106 -3.54 -8.63 9.32
N LYS A 107 -3.17 -8.63 8.04
CA LYS A 107 -3.97 -9.17 6.93
C LYS A 107 -3.60 -10.62 6.58
N LYS A 108 -2.47 -11.15 7.09
CA LYS A 108 -2.05 -12.54 6.85
C LYS A 108 -3.07 -13.52 7.42
N LYS A 109 -3.53 -14.45 6.60
CA LYS A 109 -4.59 -15.40 6.97
C LYS A 109 -4.22 -16.24 8.18
N GLU A 110 -2.99 -16.74 8.24
CA GLU A 110 -2.51 -17.55 9.37
C GLU A 110 -2.45 -16.77 10.70
N TRP A 111 -2.36 -15.43 10.67
CA TRP A 111 -2.23 -14.60 11.87
C TRP A 111 -3.50 -13.82 12.20
N LYS A 112 -4.46 -13.78 11.28
CA LYS A 112 -5.66 -12.94 11.41
C LYS A 112 -6.50 -13.28 12.63
N GLU A 113 -6.57 -14.56 13.01
CA GLU A 113 -7.30 -15.01 14.20
C GLU A 113 -6.68 -14.45 15.49
N HIS A 114 -5.34 -14.40 15.57
CA HIS A 114 -4.61 -13.92 16.73
C HIS A 114 -4.50 -12.39 16.77
N THR A 115 -4.28 -11.77 15.61
CA THR A 115 -4.12 -10.31 15.50
C THR A 115 -5.45 -9.58 15.52
N LYS A 116 -6.55 -10.24 15.14
CA LYS A 116 -7.87 -9.62 14.93
C LYS A 116 -7.78 -8.38 14.02
N GLY A 117 -6.84 -8.39 13.08
CA GLY A 117 -6.61 -7.28 12.15
C GLY A 117 -5.88 -6.06 12.74
N VAL A 118 -5.28 -6.15 13.92
CA VAL A 118 -4.43 -5.11 14.52
C VAL A 118 -3.08 -5.68 14.96
N VAL A 119 -1.98 -5.04 14.52
CA VAL A 119 -0.61 -5.42 14.90
C VAL A 119 0.15 -4.20 15.42
N LEU A 120 0.67 -4.32 16.64
CA LEU A 120 1.53 -3.32 17.29
C LEU A 120 2.97 -3.83 17.35
N LEU A 121 3.87 -3.15 16.65
CA LEU A 121 5.32 -3.41 16.62
C LEU A 121 6.05 -2.34 17.45
N ASP A 122 6.01 -2.49 18.76
CA ASP A 122 6.51 -1.55 19.79
C ASP A 122 7.86 -1.94 20.41
N SER A 123 8.42 -3.08 19.99
CA SER A 123 9.61 -3.66 20.62
C SER A 123 10.46 -4.37 19.58
N GLN A 124 11.77 -4.39 19.85
CA GLN A 124 12.76 -4.98 18.96
C GLN A 124 12.46 -6.47 18.69
N TYR A 125 12.02 -7.19 19.73
CA TYR A 125 11.58 -8.58 19.63
C TYR A 125 10.42 -8.76 18.64
N LYS A 126 9.34 -7.99 18.77
CA LYS A 126 8.17 -8.10 17.87
C LYS A 126 8.53 -7.72 16.43
N ILE A 127 9.34 -6.67 16.26
CA ILE A 127 9.84 -6.23 14.94
C ILE A 127 10.64 -7.35 14.27
N ASP A 128 11.62 -7.92 14.98
CA ASP A 128 12.46 -8.97 14.41
C ASP A 128 11.69 -10.25 14.12
N TRP A 129 10.74 -10.61 14.99
CA TRP A 129 9.85 -11.74 14.73
C TRP A 129 9.04 -11.52 13.45
N ALA A 130 8.40 -10.37 13.28
CA ALA A 130 7.62 -10.07 12.09
C ALA A 130 8.48 -10.08 10.82
N LEU A 131 9.69 -9.52 10.91
CA LEU A 131 10.64 -9.43 9.79
C LEU A 131 11.22 -10.79 9.38
N LYS A 132 11.48 -11.69 10.33
CA LYS A 132 11.95 -13.07 10.05
C LYS A 132 10.90 -13.88 9.28
N HIS A 133 9.62 -13.60 9.52
CA HIS A 133 8.49 -14.28 8.89
C HIS A 133 7.91 -13.50 7.70
N THR A 134 8.63 -12.50 7.19
CA THR A 134 8.21 -11.71 6.03
C THR A 134 9.29 -11.79 4.96
N PRO A 135 8.99 -12.38 3.79
CA PRO A 135 9.89 -12.36 2.65
C PRO A 135 10.30 -10.93 2.28
N VAL A 136 11.52 -10.76 1.77
CA VAL A 136 12.05 -9.44 1.43
C VAL A 136 11.22 -8.74 0.34
N GLU A 137 10.57 -9.50 -0.55
CA GLU A 137 9.68 -8.97 -1.59
C GLU A 137 8.36 -8.41 -1.08
N ASP A 138 7.96 -8.77 0.14
CA ASP A 138 6.76 -8.24 0.80
C ASP A 138 7.07 -6.98 1.64
N ILE A 139 8.35 -6.59 1.75
CA ILE A 139 8.73 -5.35 2.42
C ILE A 139 8.37 -4.16 1.54
N TRP A 140 7.66 -3.21 2.12
CA TRP A 140 7.24 -2.00 1.44
C TRP A 140 8.45 -1.20 0.91
N GLY A 141 8.40 -0.86 -0.38
CA GLY A 141 9.50 -0.22 -1.11
C GLY A 141 10.46 -1.20 -1.82
N VAL A 142 10.32 -2.52 -1.64
CA VAL A 142 11.17 -3.52 -2.31
C VAL A 142 10.44 -4.13 -3.52
N GLY A 143 10.84 -3.73 -4.72
CA GLY A 143 10.28 -4.29 -5.96
C GLY A 143 10.88 -5.63 -6.39
N SER A 144 10.26 -6.29 -7.36
CA SER A 144 10.70 -7.61 -7.87
C SER A 144 12.13 -7.63 -8.43
N ARG A 145 12.57 -6.56 -9.11
CA ARG A 145 13.95 -6.42 -9.60
C ARG A 145 14.95 -6.30 -8.43
N THR A 146 14.61 -5.50 -7.43
CA THR A 146 15.41 -5.31 -6.22
C THR A 146 15.53 -6.62 -5.44
N THR A 147 14.40 -7.33 -5.27
CA THR A 147 14.35 -8.66 -4.66
C THR A 147 15.31 -9.63 -5.33
N LYS A 148 15.24 -9.78 -6.67
CA LYS A 148 16.15 -10.67 -7.41
C LYS A 148 17.61 -10.33 -7.19
N LYS A 149 17.95 -9.05 -7.04
CA LYS A 149 19.32 -8.61 -6.75
C LYS A 149 19.70 -8.91 -5.30
N LEU A 150 18.84 -8.63 -4.33
CA LEU A 150 19.05 -8.92 -2.89
C LEU A 150 19.26 -10.41 -2.64
N ASN A 151 18.44 -11.28 -3.26
CA ASN A 151 18.55 -12.73 -3.12
C ASN A 151 19.92 -13.26 -3.58
N LYS A 152 20.55 -12.64 -4.59
CA LYS A 152 21.92 -13.02 -5.02
C LYS A 152 22.98 -12.75 -3.95
N PHE A 153 22.69 -11.91 -2.97
CA PHE A 153 23.54 -11.60 -1.83
C PHE A 153 23.07 -12.27 -0.53
N GLY A 154 22.17 -13.26 -0.62
CA GLY A 154 21.70 -14.01 0.55
C GLY A 154 20.67 -13.28 1.42
N ILE A 155 20.09 -12.19 0.92
CA ILE A 155 19.05 -11.42 1.64
C ILE A 155 17.68 -11.89 1.16
N TYR A 156 16.97 -12.67 1.99
CA TYR A 156 15.70 -13.31 1.62
C TYR A 156 14.52 -12.84 2.45
N THR A 157 14.76 -12.37 3.67
CA THR A 157 13.74 -11.90 4.61
C THR A 157 13.89 -10.41 4.90
N GLY A 158 12.84 -9.80 5.45
CA GLY A 158 12.93 -8.45 5.99
C GLY A 158 13.98 -8.32 7.10
N TYR A 159 14.25 -9.40 7.83
CA TYR A 159 15.25 -9.42 8.90
C TYR A 159 16.67 -9.38 8.33
N ASP A 160 16.93 -10.12 7.25
CA ASP A 160 18.21 -10.06 6.54
C ASP A 160 18.45 -8.66 5.98
N LEU A 161 17.42 -8.06 5.37
CA LEU A 161 17.52 -6.70 4.81
C LEU A 161 17.80 -5.66 5.89
N LYS A 162 17.13 -5.76 7.04
CA LYS A 162 17.36 -4.88 8.18
C LYS A 162 18.81 -4.97 8.68
N ASN A 163 19.39 -6.16 8.71
CA ASN A 163 20.74 -6.40 9.23
C ASN A 163 21.86 -6.22 8.19
N ALA A 164 21.52 -6.01 6.92
CA ALA A 164 22.51 -5.76 5.87
C ALA A 164 23.34 -4.50 6.12
N ASP A 165 24.62 -4.49 5.74
CA ASP A 165 25.47 -3.32 5.91
C ASP A 165 24.91 -2.10 5.15
N ILE A 166 24.69 -0.99 5.86
CA ILE A 166 24.02 0.19 5.29
C ILE A 166 24.90 0.90 4.26
N SER A 167 26.23 0.90 4.45
CA SER A 167 27.16 1.53 3.52
C SER A 167 27.15 0.78 2.18
N TRP A 168 27.12 -0.55 2.23
CA TRP A 168 26.95 -1.40 1.07
C TRP A 168 25.60 -1.21 0.39
N ILE A 169 24.50 -1.13 1.15
CA ILE A 169 23.16 -0.85 0.59
C ILE A 169 23.16 0.47 -0.18
N LYS A 170 23.69 1.55 0.42
CA LYS A 170 23.79 2.88 -0.20
C LYS A 170 24.64 2.88 -1.48
N LYS A 171 25.71 2.09 -1.53
CA LYS A 171 26.58 1.97 -2.70
C LYS A 171 25.99 1.11 -3.82
N THR A 172 25.18 0.10 -3.47
CA THR A 172 24.76 -0.97 -4.40
C THR A 172 23.32 -0.80 -4.90
N PHE A 173 22.48 -0.10 -4.14
CA PHE A 173 21.05 0.07 -4.41
C PHE A 173 20.65 1.55 -4.41
N THR A 174 19.35 1.81 -4.46
CA THR A 174 18.81 3.17 -4.47
C THR A 174 18.82 3.78 -3.07
N VAL A 175 18.81 5.12 -3.00
CA VAL A 175 18.61 5.86 -1.74
C VAL A 175 17.30 5.47 -1.05
N VAL A 176 16.28 5.11 -1.82
CA VAL A 176 14.99 4.64 -1.29
C VAL A 176 15.15 3.35 -0.51
N LEU A 177 15.89 2.36 -1.03
CA LEU A 177 16.13 1.13 -0.29
C LEU A 177 16.96 1.38 0.98
N ALA A 178 17.94 2.28 0.92
CA ALA A 178 18.70 2.66 2.11
C ALA A 178 17.80 3.29 3.19
N ARG A 179 16.85 4.15 2.80
CA ARG A 179 15.82 4.72 3.70
C ARG A 179 14.93 3.63 4.28
N THR A 180 14.48 2.66 3.47
CA THR A 180 13.73 1.48 3.96
C THR A 180 14.52 0.72 5.02
N VAL A 181 15.82 0.47 4.82
CA VAL A 181 16.66 -0.24 5.82
C VAL A 181 16.74 0.54 7.14
N GLU A 182 16.93 1.86 7.09
CA GLU A 182 16.92 2.70 8.30
C GLU A 182 15.56 2.68 9.00
N GLU A 183 14.45 2.71 8.25
CA GLU A 183 13.11 2.60 8.81
C GLU A 183 12.86 1.27 9.52
N LEU A 184 13.35 0.16 8.95
CA LEU A 184 13.29 -1.17 9.57
C LEU A 184 14.13 -1.25 10.85
N ARG A 185 15.13 -0.39 11.00
CA ARG A 185 15.94 -0.20 12.21
C ARG A 185 15.31 0.80 13.19
N GLY A 186 14.12 1.30 12.88
CA GLY A 186 13.41 2.23 13.75
C GLY A 186 13.78 3.70 13.58
N LYS A 187 14.57 4.04 12.56
CA LYS A 187 14.93 5.44 12.27
C LYS A 187 14.03 5.98 11.16
N PRO A 188 13.14 6.95 11.45
CA PRO A 188 12.33 7.58 10.42
C PRO A 188 13.21 8.15 9.30
N ALA A 189 12.96 7.74 8.06
CA ALA A 189 13.76 8.12 6.90
C ALA A 189 12.95 8.17 5.59
N VAL A 190 11.74 7.60 5.57
CA VAL A 190 10.84 7.71 4.41
C VAL A 190 10.08 9.02 4.50
N GLU A 191 10.13 9.78 3.42
CA GLU A 191 9.32 10.97 3.19
C GLU A 191 8.24 10.59 2.18
N LEU A 192 6.99 10.80 2.55
CA LEU A 192 5.85 10.61 1.68
C LEU A 192 5.29 11.98 1.28
N LYS A 193 4.78 12.04 0.05
CA LYS A 193 3.99 13.15 -0.46
C LYS A 193 2.52 12.77 -0.27
N ASP A 194 1.68 13.69 0.21
CA ASP A 194 0.25 13.41 0.29
C ASP A 194 -0.30 13.32 -1.14
N ILE A 195 -1.22 12.37 -1.40
CA ILE A 195 -1.82 12.26 -2.74
C ILE A 195 -2.64 13.51 -3.13
N ASN A 196 -3.05 14.30 -2.13
CA ASN A 196 -3.75 15.57 -2.31
C ASN A 196 -2.79 16.73 -2.60
N ASP A 197 -1.48 16.56 -2.37
CA ASP A 197 -0.49 17.56 -2.81
C ASP A 197 -0.53 17.72 -4.33
N SER A 198 -0.15 18.90 -4.80
CA SER A 198 -0.13 19.20 -6.23
C SER A 198 0.63 18.12 -7.01
N ARG A 199 -0.04 17.57 -8.03
CA ARG A 199 0.55 16.55 -8.88
C ARG A 199 1.55 17.22 -9.81
N ASP A 200 2.80 16.78 -9.76
CA ASP A 200 3.84 17.30 -10.65
C ASP A 200 3.59 16.85 -12.11
N ARG A 201 2.74 15.83 -12.32
CA ARG A 201 2.43 15.23 -13.63
C ARG A 201 1.01 14.68 -13.69
N ILE A 202 0.37 14.80 -14.85
CA ILE A 202 -0.89 14.13 -15.19
C ILE A 202 -0.66 13.23 -16.40
N CYS A 203 -1.18 12.01 -16.34
CA CYS A 203 -1.14 11.08 -17.46
C CYS A 203 -2.55 10.54 -17.73
N VAL A 204 -2.94 10.55 -19.00
CA VAL A 204 -4.07 9.78 -19.50
C VAL A 204 -3.50 8.82 -20.53
N SER A 205 -3.59 7.53 -20.24
CA SER A 205 -3.21 6.47 -21.17
C SER A 205 -4.31 5.41 -21.20
N GLN A 206 -4.55 4.85 -22.38
CA GLN A 206 -5.50 3.78 -22.59
C GLN A 206 -4.89 2.76 -23.55
N SER A 207 -4.87 1.49 -23.16
CA SER A 207 -4.49 0.41 -24.07
C SER A 207 -5.58 0.22 -25.13
N MET A 208 -5.18 0.26 -26.39
CA MET A 208 -6.08 0.02 -27.52
C MET A 208 -6.34 -1.47 -27.71
N ARG A 209 -7.55 -1.82 -28.14
CA ARG A 209 -7.94 -3.23 -28.37
C ARG A 209 -7.20 -3.86 -29.55
N LYS A 210 -6.79 -3.04 -30.52
CA LYS A 210 -6.05 -3.41 -31.71
C LYS A 210 -4.92 -2.39 -31.91
N PRO A 211 -3.84 -2.75 -32.62
CA PRO A 211 -2.84 -1.79 -33.05
C PRO A 211 -3.48 -0.68 -33.88
N VAL A 212 -3.18 0.58 -33.55
CA VAL A 212 -3.58 1.74 -34.34
C VAL A 212 -2.47 2.02 -35.33
N ILE A 213 -2.78 1.89 -36.62
CA ILE A 213 -1.81 2.05 -37.72
C ILE A 213 -2.14 3.25 -38.62
N GLU A 214 -3.38 3.74 -38.57
CA GLU A 214 -3.82 4.88 -39.36
C GLU A 214 -3.62 6.19 -38.60
N LEU A 215 -3.14 7.22 -39.31
CA LEU A 215 -2.86 8.53 -38.73
C LEU A 215 -4.12 9.22 -38.18
N THR A 216 -5.27 8.99 -38.81
CA THR A 216 -6.56 9.57 -38.41
C THR A 216 -7.00 9.03 -37.05
N GLU A 217 -7.02 7.70 -36.88
CA GLU A 217 -7.34 7.04 -35.60
C GLU A 217 -6.37 7.45 -34.49
N LEU A 218 -5.07 7.59 -34.83
CA LEU A 218 -4.07 8.05 -33.86
C LEU A 218 -4.35 9.49 -33.42
N SER A 219 -4.67 10.38 -34.37
CA SER A 219 -4.97 11.79 -34.08
C SER A 219 -6.21 11.93 -33.20
N GLU A 220 -7.26 11.17 -33.47
CA GLU A 220 -8.48 11.15 -32.64
C GLU A 220 -8.19 10.67 -31.21
N ALA A 221 -7.42 9.59 -31.08
CA ALA A 221 -7.01 9.07 -29.78
C ALA A 221 -6.19 10.08 -28.97
N VAL A 222 -5.22 10.74 -29.61
CA VAL A 222 -4.39 11.78 -28.97
C VAL A 222 -5.25 12.95 -28.51
N THR A 223 -6.13 13.45 -29.37
CA THR A 223 -7.06 14.54 -29.02
C THR A 223 -7.93 14.15 -27.81
N ALA A 224 -8.54 12.96 -27.83
CA ALA A 224 -9.37 12.49 -26.72
C ALA A 224 -8.58 12.35 -25.40
N HIS A 225 -7.33 11.86 -25.46
CA HIS A 225 -6.46 11.79 -24.28
C HIS A 225 -6.08 13.18 -23.76
N ALA A 226 -5.71 14.10 -24.65
CA ALA A 226 -5.37 15.47 -24.31
C ALA A 226 -6.54 16.19 -23.65
N THR A 227 -7.74 16.12 -24.23
CA THR A 227 -8.96 16.71 -23.64
C THR A 227 -9.24 16.16 -22.24
N LYS A 228 -9.16 14.83 -22.05
CA LYS A 228 -9.31 14.22 -20.72
C LYS A 228 -8.23 14.67 -19.73
N ALA A 229 -6.99 14.84 -20.20
CA ALA A 229 -5.90 15.32 -19.37
C ALA A 229 -6.16 16.77 -18.91
N THR A 230 -6.69 17.63 -19.80
CA THR A 230 -7.09 19.00 -19.46
C THR A 230 -8.20 19.02 -18.40
N PHE A 231 -9.25 18.21 -18.54
CA PHE A 231 -10.29 18.10 -17.50
C PHE A 231 -9.74 17.63 -16.15
N LYS A 232 -8.77 16.70 -16.16
CA LYS A 232 -8.08 16.25 -14.94
C LYS A 232 -7.12 17.28 -14.35
N PHE A 233 -6.70 18.28 -15.13
CA PHE A 233 -5.81 19.34 -14.68
C PHE A 233 -6.58 20.49 -14.03
N GLN A 234 -7.79 20.77 -14.51
CA GLN A 234 -8.63 21.85 -14.02
C GLN A 234 -9.36 21.54 -12.70
N GLY A 235 -9.44 20.27 -12.30
CA GLY A 235 -10.05 19.82 -11.04
C GLY A 235 -9.07 19.07 -10.17
#